data_AF-A0A7C7DKX4-F1
#
_entry.id   AF-A0A7C7DKX4-F1
#
_cell.length_a   1.000
_cell.length_b   1.000
_cell.length_c   1.000
_cell.angle_alpha   90.00
_cell.angle_beta   90.00
_cell.angle_gamma   90.00
#
_symmetry.space_group_name_H-M   'P 1'
#
loop_
_entity.id
_entity.type
_entity.pdbx_description
1 polymer ?
#
loop_
_entity_poly.entity_id
_entity_poly.type
_entity_poly.pdbx_seq_one_letter_code
_entity_poly.pdbx_strand_id
1 'polypeptide(L)'
;MQDVNSKTENWPLGKGDQLADWISEQEQIVNSLIELSLKKRSLLMELPTSEEQLKELNGIIAQESQFLLNLQEAEKQLAEMPQELSRALVQQELAERFSAVQSNFERLKELNQENRSLLASLLQYINFSLDLFCQNPSGGIYRESPNKNGEVEKVAVRSGQFDRQV
;
A
#
# COMPACT_ATOMS: atom_id res chain seq x y z
N MET A 1 0.43 -56.84 33.09
CA MET A 1 1.41 -55.88 32.57
C MET A 1 0.79 -55.13 31.41
N GLN A 2 0.30 -53.92 31.67
CA GLN A 2 0.57 -52.67 30.94
C GLN A 2 -0.46 -51.66 31.42
N ASP A 3 -0.04 -50.87 32.41
CA ASP A 3 -0.73 -49.68 32.84
C ASP A 3 -0.82 -48.71 31.66
N VAL A 4 -2.05 -48.43 31.23
CA VAL A 4 -2.35 -47.32 30.33
C VAL A 4 -2.21 -46.06 31.16
N ASN A 5 -0.97 -45.56 31.20
CA ASN A 5 -0.57 -44.33 31.85
C ASN A 5 -1.29 -43.17 31.15
N SER A 6 -2.46 -42.82 31.67
CA SER A 6 -3.16 -41.58 31.39
C SER A 6 -2.31 -40.42 31.88
N LYS A 7 -1.34 -40.02 31.07
CA LYS A 7 -0.74 -38.69 31.15
C LYS A 7 -1.80 -37.70 30.68
N THR A 8 -2.68 -37.33 31.60
CA THR A 8 -3.23 -35.97 31.62
C THR A 8 -2.04 -35.03 31.69
N GLU A 9 -1.56 -34.59 30.53
CA GLU A 9 -0.60 -33.51 30.42
C GLU A 9 -1.21 -32.31 31.11
N ASN A 10 -0.70 -32.00 32.31
CA ASN A 10 -1.02 -30.78 33.03
C ASN A 10 -0.63 -29.61 32.13
N TRP A 11 -1.63 -29.06 31.47
CA TRP A 11 -1.57 -27.78 30.78
C TRP A 11 -1.09 -26.72 31.78
N PRO A 12 -0.06 -25.92 31.45
CA PRO A 12 0.16 -24.68 32.17
C PRO A 12 -1.02 -23.77 31.84
N LEU A 13 -2.03 -23.76 32.73
CA LEU A 13 -3.15 -22.82 32.73
C LEU A 13 -2.62 -21.41 32.45
N GLY A 14 -2.89 -20.89 31.25
CA GLY A 14 -2.49 -19.54 30.82
C GLY A 14 -1.74 -19.45 29.48
N LYS A 15 -1.03 -20.49 29.01
CA LYS A 15 -0.20 -20.35 27.79
C LYS A 15 -0.95 -20.49 26.46
N GLY A 16 -1.96 -21.35 26.38
CA GLY A 16 -2.76 -21.42 25.16
C GLY A 16 -3.87 -20.38 25.07
N ASP A 17 -4.31 -19.82 26.21
CA ASP A 17 -5.17 -18.63 26.23
C ASP A 17 -4.41 -17.45 25.61
N GLN A 18 -3.12 -17.31 25.94
CA GLN A 18 -2.25 -16.27 25.37
C GLN A 18 -2.08 -16.37 23.84
N LEU A 19 -2.03 -17.57 23.26
CA LEU A 19 -1.95 -17.73 21.81
C LEU A 19 -3.32 -17.51 21.13
N ALA A 20 -4.40 -17.93 21.78
CA ALA A 20 -5.76 -17.66 21.30
C ALA A 20 -6.06 -16.16 21.26
N ASP A 21 -5.62 -15.42 22.29
CA ASP A 21 -5.68 -13.96 22.35
C ASP A 21 -4.84 -13.33 21.23
N TRP A 22 -3.60 -13.81 21.05
CA TRP A 22 -2.71 -13.35 19.97
C TRP A 22 -3.33 -13.54 18.58
N ILE A 23 -3.90 -14.72 18.29
CA ILE A 23 -4.58 -14.99 17.01
C ILE A 23 -5.76 -14.04 16.82
N SER A 24 -6.51 -13.76 17.88
CA SER A 24 -7.66 -12.84 17.86
C SER A 24 -7.24 -11.41 17.51
N GLU A 25 -6.13 -10.94 18.08
CA GLU A 25 -5.57 -9.62 17.76
C GLU A 25 -5.12 -9.54 16.30
N GLN A 26 -4.45 -10.58 15.78
CA GLN A 26 -4.00 -10.58 14.38
C GLN A 26 -5.18 -10.63 13.41
N GLU A 27 -6.20 -11.42 13.72
CA GLU A 27 -7.44 -11.51 12.94
C GLU A 27 -8.10 -10.13 12.80
N GLN A 28 -8.20 -9.38 13.91
CA GLN A 28 -8.77 -8.04 13.92
C GLN A 28 -7.94 -7.05 13.08
N ILE A 29 -6.62 -7.07 13.22
CA ILE A 29 -5.71 -6.18 12.47
C ILE A 29 -5.81 -6.47 10.97
N VAL A 30 -5.77 -7.74 10.58
CA VAL A 30 -5.81 -8.16 9.18
C VAL A 30 -7.15 -7.81 8.52
N ASN A 31 -8.28 -8.01 9.22
CA ASN A 31 -9.59 -7.60 8.73
C ASN A 31 -9.66 -6.08 8.51
N SER A 32 -9.13 -5.29 9.46
CA SER A 32 -9.07 -3.83 9.34
C SER A 32 -8.22 -3.39 8.13
N LEU A 33 -7.08 -4.05 7.89
CA LEU A 33 -6.25 -3.78 6.71
C LEU A 33 -6.95 -4.12 5.39
N ILE A 34 -7.77 -5.18 5.35
CA ILE A 34 -8.54 -5.55 4.16
C ILE A 34 -9.55 -4.44 3.85
N GLU A 35 -10.30 -3.98 4.85
CA GLU A 35 -11.27 -2.89 4.69
C GLU A 35 -10.61 -1.60 4.19
N LEU A 36 -9.49 -1.21 4.79
CA LEU A 36 -8.70 -0.05 4.37
C LEU A 36 -8.19 -0.20 2.94
N SER A 37 -7.70 -1.39 2.57
CA SER A 37 -7.21 -1.66 1.22
C SER A 37 -8.30 -1.57 0.16
N LEU A 38 -9.51 -2.06 0.46
CA LEU A 38 -10.67 -1.96 -0.42
C LEU A 38 -11.11 -0.49 -0.58
N LYS A 39 -11.12 0.26 0.53
CA LYS A 39 -11.46 1.68 0.53
C LYS A 39 -10.47 2.51 -0.29
N LYS A 40 -9.17 2.26 -0.10
CA LYS A 40 -8.08 2.84 -0.90
C LYS A 40 -8.25 2.56 -2.38
N ARG A 41 -8.56 1.30 -2.74
CA ARG A 41 -8.82 0.91 -4.13
C ARG A 41 -9.98 1.69 -4.74
N SER A 42 -11.10 1.83 -4.02
CA SER A 42 -12.26 2.60 -4.49
C SER A 42 -11.88 4.05 -4.83
N LEU A 43 -11.17 4.72 -3.92
CA LEU A 43 -10.70 6.09 -4.12
C LEU A 43 -9.73 6.22 -5.30
N LEU A 44 -8.83 5.25 -5.47
CA LEU A 44 -7.88 5.24 -6.60
C LEU A 44 -8.58 4.99 -7.94
N MET A 45 -9.63 4.18 -7.98
CA MET A 45 -10.41 3.95 -9.21
C MET A 45 -11.26 5.16 -9.61
N GLU A 46 -11.80 5.89 -8.63
CA GLU A 46 -12.58 7.11 -8.88
C GLU A 46 -11.72 8.31 -9.29
N LEU A 47 -10.39 8.21 -9.12
CA LEU A 47 -9.43 9.32 -9.09
C LEU A 47 -9.84 10.40 -8.07
N PRO A 48 -9.03 10.66 -7.02
CA PRO A 48 -9.35 11.72 -6.07
C PRO A 48 -9.50 13.06 -6.81
N THR A 49 -10.72 13.59 -6.85
CA THR A 49 -11.05 14.86 -7.51
C THR A 49 -11.20 16.00 -6.50
N SER A 50 -11.25 15.68 -5.20
CA SER A 50 -11.35 16.65 -4.11
C SER A 50 -10.22 16.54 -3.07
N GLU A 51 -9.98 17.64 -2.35
CA GLU A 51 -9.02 17.69 -1.25
C GLU A 51 -9.41 16.73 -0.10
N GLU A 52 -10.72 16.59 0.19
CA GLU A 52 -11.24 15.63 1.16
C GLU A 52 -10.90 14.18 0.79
N GLN A 53 -11.05 13.77 -0.47
CA GLN A 53 -10.67 12.42 -0.92
C GLN A 53 -9.16 12.17 -0.81
N LEU A 54 -8.34 13.20 -1.03
CA LEU A 54 -6.89 13.11 -0.82
C LEU A 54 -6.52 13.01 0.67
N LYS A 55 -7.20 13.77 1.54
CA LYS A 55 -7.03 13.66 3.00
C LYS A 55 -7.43 12.27 3.49
N GLU A 56 -8.51 11.72 2.96
CA GLU A 56 -8.98 10.37 3.27
C GLU A 56 -7.96 9.30 2.84
N LEU A 57 -7.43 9.41 1.62
CA LEU A 57 -6.36 8.53 1.12
C LEU A 57 -5.12 8.58 2.03
N ASN A 58 -4.68 9.78 2.42
CA ASN A 58 -3.56 9.95 3.35
C ASN A 58 -3.85 9.36 4.74
N GLY A 59 -5.08 9.52 5.24
CA GLY A 59 -5.53 8.91 6.50
C GLY A 59 -5.49 7.39 6.46
N ILE A 60 -5.92 6.79 5.34
CA ILE A 60 -5.85 5.34 5.13
C ILE A 60 -4.39 4.86 5.14
N ILE A 61 -3.49 5.55 4.42
CA ILE A 61 -2.06 5.20 4.36
C ILE A 61 -1.42 5.24 5.77
N ALA A 62 -1.77 6.24 6.58
CA ALA A 62 -1.27 6.35 7.94
C ALA A 62 -1.74 5.19 8.83
N GLN A 63 -3.02 4.82 8.73
CA GLN A 63 -3.57 3.69 9.49
C GLN A 63 -2.97 2.35 9.06
N GLU A 64 -2.85 2.11 7.74
CA GLU A 64 -2.19 0.92 7.20
C GLU A 64 -0.75 0.81 7.72
N SER A 65 0.00 1.92 7.74
CA SER A 65 1.38 1.94 8.22
C SER A 65 1.49 1.49 9.68
N GLN A 66 0.58 1.95 10.55
CA GLN A 66 0.56 1.54 11.95
C GLN A 66 0.24 0.05 12.11
N PHE A 67 -0.75 -0.46 11.36
CA PHE A 67 -1.11 -1.88 11.41
C PHE A 67 0.02 -2.78 10.89
N LEU A 68 0.72 -2.37 9.84
CA LEU A 68 1.86 -3.12 9.31
C LEU A 68 3.01 -3.23 10.33
N LEU A 69 3.26 -2.17 11.12
CA LEU A 69 4.23 -2.23 12.22
C LEU A 69 3.81 -3.23 13.30
N ASN A 70 2.52 -3.25 13.65
CA ASN A 70 1.99 -4.19 14.63
C ASN A 70 2.12 -5.65 14.13
N LEU A 71 1.82 -5.91 12.85
CA LEU A 71 1.99 -7.22 12.23
C LEU A 71 3.45 -7.67 12.19
N GLN A 72 4.37 -6.73 11.89
CA GLN A 72 5.81 -7.02 11.91
C GLN A 72 6.30 -7.41 13.31
N GLU A 73 5.77 -6.78 14.35
CA GLU A 73 6.10 -7.15 15.73
C GLU A 73 5.48 -8.49 16.11
N ALA A 74 4.24 -8.74 15.70
CA ALA A 74 3.57 -10.01 15.92
C ALA A 74 4.31 -11.20 15.26
N GLU A 75 4.88 -11.00 14.07
CA GLU A 75 5.71 -12.02 13.41
C GLU A 75 6.95 -12.39 14.25
N LYS A 76 7.60 -11.42 14.89
CA LYS A 76 8.72 -11.68 15.79
C LYS A 76 8.29 -12.46 17.02
N GLN A 77 7.17 -12.09 17.63
CA GLN A 77 6.62 -12.80 18.79
C GLN A 77 6.29 -14.26 18.45
N LEU A 78 5.70 -14.50 17.27
CA LEU A 78 5.41 -15.84 16.80
C LEU A 78 6.68 -16.68 16.61
N ALA A 79 7.76 -16.07 16.11
CA ALA A 79 9.06 -16.73 15.93
C ALA A 79 9.68 -17.19 17.26
N GLU A 80 9.30 -16.58 18.39
CA GLU A 80 9.74 -16.98 19.73
C GLU A 80 8.90 -18.13 20.32
N MET A 81 7.76 -18.48 19.71
CA MET A 81 6.78 -19.45 20.23
C MET A 81 6.48 -20.67 19.33
N PRO A 82 7.48 -21.32 18.68
CA PRO A 82 7.22 -22.39 17.71
C PRO A 82 6.66 -23.68 18.34
N GLN A 83 7.00 -23.98 19.59
CA GLN A 83 6.49 -25.17 20.29
C GLN A 83 5.04 -24.97 20.75
N GLU A 84 4.70 -23.76 21.16
CA GLU A 84 3.35 -23.35 21.54
C GLU A 84 2.43 -23.37 20.32
N LEU A 85 2.89 -22.84 19.18
CA LEU A 85 2.16 -22.87 17.92
C LEU A 85 1.86 -24.30 17.48
N SER A 86 2.89 -25.17 17.40
CA SER A 86 2.71 -26.56 16.98
C SER A 86 1.75 -27.35 17.88
N ARG A 87 1.74 -27.07 19.19
CA ARG A 87 0.79 -27.69 20.14
C ARG A 87 -0.62 -27.13 20.01
N ALA A 88 -0.76 -25.83 19.80
CA ALA A 88 -2.07 -25.20 19.65
C ALA A 88 -2.78 -25.57 18.35
N LEU A 89 -2.02 -25.75 17.25
CA LEU A 89 -2.56 -26.19 15.97
C LEU A 89 -3.10 -27.64 15.98
N VAL A 90 -2.94 -28.38 17.08
CA VAL A 90 -3.64 -29.66 17.30
C VAL A 90 -5.13 -29.42 17.60
N GLN A 91 -5.48 -28.25 18.13
CA GLN A 91 -6.87 -27.85 18.34
C GLN A 91 -7.45 -27.35 17.02
N GLN A 92 -8.50 -28.01 16.53
CA GLN A 92 -9.09 -27.74 15.21
C GLN A 92 -9.52 -26.27 15.06
N GLU A 93 -10.17 -25.69 16.06
CA GLU A 93 -10.64 -24.30 16.01
C GLU A 93 -9.48 -23.30 15.82
N LEU A 94 -8.39 -23.44 16.60
CA LEU A 94 -7.22 -22.58 16.48
C LEU A 94 -6.49 -22.77 15.15
N ALA A 95 -6.44 -24.02 14.64
CA ALA A 95 -5.86 -24.31 13.33
C ALA A 95 -6.65 -23.65 12.19
N GLU A 96 -7.98 -23.70 12.25
CA GLU A 96 -8.86 -23.05 11.27
C GLU A 96 -8.69 -21.52 11.31
N ARG A 97 -8.67 -20.93 12.50
CA ARG A 97 -8.45 -19.48 12.67
C ARG A 97 -7.08 -19.04 12.18
N PHE A 98 -6.03 -19.78 12.51
CA PHE A 98 -4.68 -19.49 12.03
C PHE A 98 -4.58 -19.60 10.49
N SER A 99 -5.23 -20.60 9.90
CA SER A 99 -5.31 -20.74 8.44
C SER A 99 -6.08 -19.59 7.79
N ALA A 100 -7.16 -19.12 8.41
CA ALA A 100 -7.91 -17.95 7.93
C ALA A 100 -7.05 -16.67 7.95
N VAL A 101 -6.27 -16.45 9.02
CA VAL A 101 -5.31 -15.34 9.11
C VAL A 101 -4.30 -15.42 7.96
N GLN A 102 -3.71 -16.59 7.69
CA GLN A 102 -2.79 -16.79 6.58
C GLN A 102 -3.43 -16.52 5.21
N SER A 103 -4.66 -16.99 4.99
CA SER A 103 -5.41 -16.73 3.75
C SER A 103 -5.66 -15.24 3.56
N ASN A 104 -5.99 -14.52 4.62
CA ASN A 104 -6.21 -13.08 4.56
C ASN A 104 -4.92 -12.30 4.30
N PHE A 105 -3.76 -12.79 4.77
CA PHE A 105 -2.45 -12.23 4.41
C PHE A 105 -2.17 -12.30 2.90
N GLU A 106 -2.43 -13.44 2.27
CA GLU A 106 -2.28 -13.56 0.81
C GLU A 106 -3.28 -12.64 0.09
N ARG A 107 -4.51 -12.52 0.60
CA ARG A 107 -5.49 -11.57 0.04
C ARG A 107 -5.02 -10.11 0.15
N LEU A 108 -4.43 -9.73 1.28
CA LEU A 108 -3.84 -8.39 1.47
C LEU A 108 -2.71 -8.13 0.48
N LYS A 109 -1.87 -9.12 0.22
CA LYS A 109 -0.78 -9.02 -0.75
C LYS A 109 -1.31 -8.80 -2.17
N GLU A 110 -2.35 -9.51 -2.58
CA GLU A 110 -3.05 -9.27 -3.85
C GLU A 110 -3.61 -7.84 -3.93
N LEU A 111 -4.38 -7.43 -2.93
CA LEU A 111 -4.97 -6.08 -2.88
C LEU A 111 -3.90 -4.99 -2.93
N ASN A 112 -2.77 -5.19 -2.26
CA ASN A 112 -1.67 -4.23 -2.27
C ASN A 112 -0.95 -4.19 -3.63
N GLN A 113 -0.83 -5.33 -4.33
CA GLN A 113 -0.31 -5.39 -5.70
C GLN A 113 -1.24 -4.68 -6.71
N GLU A 114 -2.55 -4.84 -6.56
CA GLU A 114 -3.55 -4.14 -7.36
C GLU A 114 -3.48 -2.62 -7.12
N ASN A 115 -3.44 -2.21 -5.84
CA ASN A 115 -3.30 -0.79 -5.46
C ASN A 115 -2.01 -0.17 -6.00
N ARG A 116 -0.90 -0.92 -5.95
CA ARG A 116 0.37 -0.50 -6.57
C ARG A 116 0.23 -0.30 -8.08
N SER A 117 -0.47 -1.20 -8.77
CA SER A 117 -0.69 -1.10 -10.20
C SER A 117 -1.51 0.14 -10.56
N LEU A 118 -2.57 0.43 -9.79
CA LEU A 118 -3.38 1.64 -9.96
C LEU A 118 -2.54 2.92 -9.79
N LEU A 119 -1.74 3.00 -8.71
CA LEU A 119 -0.84 4.13 -8.46
C LEU A 119 0.20 4.29 -9.58
N ALA A 120 0.76 3.19 -10.09
CA ALA A 120 1.71 3.22 -11.18
C ALA A 120 1.08 3.77 -12.47
N SER A 121 -0.15 3.37 -12.80
CA SER A 121 -0.89 3.91 -13.94
C SER A 121 -1.16 5.41 -13.80
N LEU A 122 -1.55 5.87 -12.61
CA LEU A 122 -1.74 7.30 -12.34
C LEU A 122 -0.44 8.10 -12.48
N LEU A 123 0.66 7.59 -11.92
CA LEU A 123 1.97 8.23 -12.03
C LEU A 123 2.44 8.31 -13.49
N GLN A 124 2.22 7.25 -14.27
CA GLN A 124 2.54 7.23 -15.70
C GLN A 124 1.74 8.30 -16.45
N TYR A 125 0.44 8.45 -16.17
CA TYR A 125 -0.39 9.49 -16.76
C TYR A 125 0.08 10.90 -16.39
N ILE A 126 0.42 11.13 -15.12
CA ILE A 126 0.93 12.42 -14.64
C ILE A 126 2.25 12.76 -15.36
N ASN A 127 3.19 11.82 -15.43
CA ASN A 127 4.46 12.04 -16.12
C ASN A 127 4.27 12.32 -17.61
N PHE A 128 3.42 11.54 -18.29
CA PHE A 128 3.04 11.81 -19.69
C PHE A 128 2.45 13.22 -19.87
N SER A 129 1.56 13.64 -18.95
CA SER A 129 0.94 14.97 -19.00
C SER A 129 1.97 16.08 -18.75
N LEU A 130 2.87 15.89 -17.79
CA LEU A 130 3.97 16.82 -17.53
C LEU A 130 4.94 16.91 -18.71
N ASP A 131 5.25 15.81 -19.38
CA ASP A 131 6.06 15.82 -20.60
C ASP A 131 5.41 16.65 -21.70
N LEU A 132 4.08 16.54 -21.88
CA LEU A 132 3.33 17.39 -22.80
C LEU A 132 3.34 18.87 -22.40
N PHE A 133 3.20 19.18 -21.10
CA PHE A 133 3.26 20.57 -20.62
C PHE A 133 4.67 21.16 -20.71
N CYS A 134 5.70 20.34 -20.52
CA CYS A 134 7.10 20.72 -20.64
C CYS A 134 7.58 20.80 -22.10
N GLN A 135 6.89 20.14 -23.03
CA GLN A 135 7.05 20.36 -24.46
C GLN A 135 6.56 21.77 -24.80
N ASN A 136 7.48 22.72 -24.64
CA ASN A 136 7.32 24.10 -25.08
C ASN A 136 6.87 24.06 -26.56
N PRO A 137 5.67 24.51 -26.92
CA PRO A 137 5.17 24.43 -28.30
C PRO A 137 5.96 25.42 -29.14
N SER A 138 7.16 25.02 -29.58
CA SER A 138 8.07 25.74 -30.47
C SER A 138 7.87 27.25 -30.35
N GLY A 139 8.16 27.80 -29.16
CA GLY A 139 7.84 29.17 -28.76
C GLY A 139 8.10 30.13 -29.89
N GLY A 140 7.05 30.42 -30.66
CA GLY A 140 7.06 31.52 -31.59
C GLY A 140 7.09 32.73 -30.70
N ILE A 141 8.22 33.42 -30.64
CA ILE A 141 8.19 34.77 -30.10
C ILE A 141 7.41 35.57 -31.14
N TYR A 142 6.20 35.98 -30.79
CA TYR A 142 5.39 36.80 -31.66
C TYR A 142 5.65 38.25 -31.29
N ARG A 143 5.93 39.09 -32.29
CA ARG A 143 6.10 40.54 -32.09
C ARG A 143 5.20 41.29 -33.07
N GLU A 144 4.83 42.50 -32.71
CA GLU A 144 4.15 43.40 -33.65
C GLU A 144 5.13 43.78 -34.77
N SER A 145 4.69 43.66 -36.02
CA SER A 145 5.53 43.90 -37.17
C SER A 145 5.83 45.40 -37.27
N PRO A 146 7.12 45.81 -37.27
CA PRO A 146 7.48 47.23 -37.28
C PRO A 146 7.07 47.95 -38.57
N ASN A 147 6.75 47.19 -39.62
CA ASN A 147 6.41 47.70 -40.95
C ASN A 147 4.90 47.68 -41.23
N LYS A 148 4.10 47.11 -40.32
CA LYS A 148 2.65 46.95 -40.50
C LYS A 148 1.94 47.10 -39.16
N ASN A 149 1.35 48.27 -38.95
CA ASN A 149 0.58 48.56 -37.73
C ASN A 149 -0.51 47.49 -37.51
N GLY A 150 -0.45 46.81 -36.36
CA GLY A 150 -1.44 45.83 -35.92
C GLY A 150 -1.26 44.41 -36.45
N GLU A 151 -0.27 44.11 -37.32
CA GLU A 151 0.03 42.73 -37.72
C GLU A 151 1.08 42.10 -36.78
N VAL A 152 0.82 40.88 -36.30
CA VAL A 152 1.73 40.13 -35.43
C VAL A 152 2.48 39.09 -36.26
N GLU A 153 3.81 39.13 -36.23
CA GLU A 153 4.68 38.20 -36.98
C GLU A 153 5.37 37.18 -36.06
N LYS A 154 5.53 35.94 -36.54
CA LYS A 154 6.27 34.90 -35.85
C LYS A 154 7.76 35.13 -36.04
N VAL A 155 8.49 35.42 -34.97
CA VAL A 155 9.95 35.51 -34.98
C VAL A 155 10.52 34.11 -34.97
N ALA A 156 11.24 33.74 -36.04
CA ALA A 156 12.02 32.52 -36.08
C ALA A 156 13.17 32.66 -35.07
N VAL A 157 13.07 31.95 -33.94
CA VAL A 157 14.18 31.81 -33.01
C VAL A 157 15.22 30.93 -33.70
N ARG A 158 16.28 31.53 -34.24
CA ARG A 158 17.49 30.75 -34.56
C ARG A 158 18.00 30.23 -33.22
N SER A 159 18.01 28.92 -33.04
CA SER A 159 18.72 28.24 -31.96
C SER A 159 20.22 28.53 -32.12
N GLY A 160 20.65 29.69 -31.64
CA GLY A 160 22.03 30.08 -31.51
C GLY A 160 22.60 29.35 -30.30
N GLN A 161 23.60 28.51 -30.57
CA GLN A 161 24.46 27.88 -29.59
C GLN A 161 24.84 28.90 -28.51
N PHE A 162 24.86 28.46 -27.25
CA PHE A 162 25.57 29.16 -26.18
C PHE A 162 26.99 29.47 -26.68
N ASP A 163 27.24 30.73 -27.03
CA ASP A 163 28.57 31.27 -27.25
C ASP A 163 29.35 31.12 -25.93
N ARG A 164 30.18 30.09 -25.88
CA ARG A 164 31.30 30.03 -24.94
C ARG A 164 32.37 31.01 -25.40
N GLN A 165 32.45 32.18 -24.79
CA GLN A 165 33.62 33.08 -24.79
C GLN A 165 33.48 33.98 -23.54
N VAL A 166 34.42 34.16 -22.61
CA VAL A 166 35.84 33.79 -22.41
C VAL A 166 36.03 33.58 -20.91
#